data_AF-A0A534N5X5-F1
#
_entry.id   AF-A0A534N5X5-F1
#
_cell.length_a   1.000
_cell.length_b   1.000
_cell.length_c   1.000
_cell.angle_alpha   90.00
_cell.angle_beta   90.00
_cell.angle_gamma   90.00
#
_symmetry.space_group_name_H-M   'P 1'
#
loop_
_entity.id
_entity.type
_entity.pdbx_description
1 polymer ?
#
loop_
_entity_poly.entity_id
_entity_poly.type
_entity_poly.pdbx_seq_one_letter_code
_entity_poly.pdbx_strand_id
1 'polypeptide(L)'
;MIRRPGWKDSGFRLDNFWPALVYVGGIILCLLVAFAVTAGIIGLAFPPLSGKRVVSLLVSGVLQQAFFLGYLFHRWSLIFRKPSHTVLASAASFALIHLPDSSLVAATAIGGIFLGWLFLQAKNVIVLGLAHGFVVLFIISVLQERVIIKTTQIGPAELAPLAATVARELKPGDRIGFGPHGIGAGQFGRTFEVSIEPIGGSDLDDRLNREQLQLFFAANGRVFCAITESDFYHYLEPELRERMFLLDTRYVWKRKLALNRAFLEDFFYGSDDVPVLGAFRDRVLLVSNRRPHGAF
;
A
#
# COMPACT_ATOMS: atom_id res chain seq x y z
N MET A 1 20.68 -16.22 18.51
CA MET A 1 19.81 -17.08 17.67
C MET A 1 18.36 -16.75 18.02
N ILE A 2 17.63 -16.03 17.16
CA ILE A 2 16.24 -15.64 17.42
C ILE A 2 15.36 -16.83 17.04
N ARG A 3 14.74 -17.50 18.02
CA ARG A 3 13.83 -18.62 17.79
C ARG A 3 12.58 -18.10 17.10
N ARG A 4 12.18 -18.69 15.97
CA ARG A 4 10.93 -18.33 15.28
C ARG A 4 9.74 -18.59 16.21
N PRO A 5 8.81 -17.64 16.38
CA PRO A 5 7.60 -17.89 17.16
C PRO A 5 6.82 -19.05 16.54
N GLY A 6 6.22 -19.89 17.38
CA GLY A 6 5.23 -20.84 16.89
C GLY A 6 4.04 -20.08 16.30
N TRP A 7 3.36 -20.66 15.31
CA TRP A 7 2.24 -19.99 14.62
C TRP A 7 1.13 -19.55 15.58
N LYS A 8 0.91 -20.33 16.65
CA LYS A 8 -0.01 -19.99 17.74
C LYS A 8 0.44 -18.77 18.54
N ASP A 9 1.74 -18.56 18.70
CA ASP A 9 2.29 -17.38 19.38
C ASP A 9 2.19 -16.11 18.55
N SER A 10 2.24 -16.24 17.23
CA SER A 10 1.87 -15.18 16.29
C SER A 10 0.35 -14.98 16.17
N GLY A 11 -0.46 -15.68 16.97
CA GLY A 11 -1.91 -15.50 17.01
C GLY A 11 -2.67 -16.07 15.81
N PHE A 12 -2.04 -16.90 14.97
CA PHE A 12 -2.75 -17.71 13.97
C PHE A 12 -3.39 -18.92 14.66
N ARG A 13 -4.47 -18.64 15.39
CA ARG A 13 -5.15 -19.60 16.27
C ARG A 13 -6.55 -19.88 15.75
N LEU A 14 -6.86 -21.15 15.48
CA LEU A 14 -8.21 -21.60 15.20
C LEU A 14 -8.88 -22.20 16.44
N ASP A 15 -8.08 -22.63 17.41
CA ASP A 15 -8.52 -23.25 18.66
C ASP A 15 -9.30 -22.28 19.57
N ASN A 16 -9.06 -20.98 19.47
CA ASN A 16 -9.80 -19.95 20.20
C ASN A 16 -10.59 -19.00 19.29
N PHE A 17 -10.87 -19.39 18.04
CA PHE A 17 -11.54 -18.52 17.08
C PHE A 17 -12.90 -18.04 17.58
N TRP A 18 -13.75 -18.95 18.07
CA TRP A 18 -15.09 -18.59 18.52
C TRP A 18 -15.10 -17.69 19.78
N PRO A 19 -14.37 -18.02 20.87
CA PRO A 19 -14.23 -17.11 22.01
C PRO A 19 -13.69 -15.73 21.61
N ALA A 20 -12.67 -15.69 20.74
CA ALA A 20 -12.12 -14.43 20.25
C ALA A 20 -13.16 -13.65 19.43
N LEU A 21 -13.92 -14.32 18.56
CA LEU A 21 -14.96 -13.70 17.75
C LEU A 21 -16.08 -13.11 18.60
N VAL A 22 -16.53 -13.81 19.64
CA VAL A 22 -17.56 -13.28 20.56
C VAL A 22 -17.02 -12.07 21.32
N TYR A 23 -15.81 -12.17 21.89
CA TYR A 23 -15.21 -11.08 22.67
C TYR A 23 -14.89 -9.85 21.82
N VAL A 24 -14.05 -10.02 20.79
CA VAL A 24 -13.64 -8.92 19.90
C VAL A 24 -14.82 -8.44 19.07
N GLY A 25 -15.59 -9.36 18.49
CA GLY A 25 -16.75 -9.02 17.67
C GLY A 25 -17.83 -8.30 18.46
N GLY A 26 -18.09 -8.67 19.72
CA GLY A 26 -19.02 -7.94 20.59
C GLY A 26 -18.58 -6.49 20.82
N ILE A 27 -17.31 -6.28 21.19
CA ILE A 27 -16.75 -4.94 21.39
C ILE A 27 -16.84 -4.11 20.09
N ILE A 28 -16.40 -4.68 18.97
CA ILE A 28 -16.39 -4.00 17.67
C ILE A 28 -17.81 -3.69 17.21
N LEU A 29 -18.75 -4.62 17.38
CA LEU A 29 -20.15 -4.40 17.04
C LEU A 29 -20.74 -3.25 17.86
N CYS A 30 -20.50 -3.19 19.17
CA CYS A 30 -20.94 -2.07 20.01
C CYS A 30 -20.37 -0.73 19.51
N LEU A 31 -19.08 -0.68 19.18
CA LEU A 31 -18.45 0.52 18.63
C LEU A 31 -19.02 0.93 17.26
N LEU A 32 -19.26 -0.05 16.38
CA LEU A 32 -19.83 0.20 15.06
C LEU A 32 -21.28 0.67 15.14
N VAL A 33 -22.08 0.11 16.06
CA VAL A 33 -23.46 0.57 16.31
C VAL A 33 -23.44 2.00 16.86
N ALA A 34 -22.60 2.29 17.86
CA ALA A 34 -22.48 3.64 18.40
C ALA A 34 -22.04 4.65 17.33
N PHE A 35 -21.09 4.27 16.48
CA PHE A 35 -20.63 5.06 15.35
C PHE A 35 -21.75 5.29 14.33
N ALA A 36 -22.48 4.25 13.92
CA ALA A 36 -23.57 4.35 12.95
C ALA A 36 -24.74 5.22 13.46
N VAL A 37 -25.11 5.09 14.75
CA VAL A 37 -26.12 5.93 15.38
C VAL A 37 -25.67 7.39 15.40
N THR A 38 -24.43 7.65 15.82
CA THR A 38 -23.87 9.01 15.85
C THR A 38 -23.84 9.60 14.44
N ALA A 39 -23.38 8.83 13.45
CA ALA A 39 -23.33 9.23 12.05
C ALA A 39 -24.72 9.57 11.50
N GLY A 40 -25.72 8.76 11.83
CA GLY A 40 -27.13 9.02 11.46
C GLY A 40 -27.67 10.29 12.08
N ILE A 41 -27.38 10.57 13.37
CA ILE A 41 -27.80 11.79 14.05
C ILE A 41 -27.21 13.05 13.38
N ILE A 42 -25.95 12.98 12.92
CA ILE A 42 -25.29 14.11 12.24
C ILE A 42 -25.49 14.12 10.72
N GLY A 43 -26.41 13.28 10.21
CA GLY A 43 -26.82 13.27 8.80
C GLY A 43 -25.75 12.78 7.82
N LEU A 44 -24.85 11.88 8.26
CA LEU A 44 -23.88 11.25 7.37
C LEU A 44 -24.52 10.08 6.61
N ALA A 45 -24.25 10.03 5.31
CA ALA A 45 -24.67 8.93 4.47
C ALA A 45 -23.65 7.79 4.52
N PHE A 46 -24.15 6.56 4.36
CA PHE A 46 -23.31 5.39 4.12
C PHE A 46 -23.47 5.00 2.65
N PRO A 47 -22.51 5.31 1.78
CA PRO A 47 -22.60 4.92 0.38
C PRO A 47 -22.67 3.39 0.25
N PRO A 48 -23.43 2.87 -0.73
CA PRO A 48 -23.50 1.43 -0.96
C PRO A 48 -22.12 0.90 -1.35
N LEU A 49 -21.67 -0.14 -0.65
CA LEU A 49 -20.40 -0.81 -0.92
C LEU A 49 -20.63 -2.03 -1.80
N SER A 50 -19.82 -2.18 -2.86
CA SER A 50 -19.86 -3.40 -3.68
C SER A 50 -19.33 -4.59 -2.89
N GLY A 51 -19.91 -5.79 -3.10
CA GLY A 51 -19.44 -7.01 -2.45
C GLY A 51 -17.94 -7.28 -2.68
N LYS A 52 -17.43 -6.96 -3.87
CA LYS A 52 -15.98 -7.04 -4.19
C LYS A 52 -15.15 -6.13 -3.27
N ARG A 53 -15.62 -4.91 -3.00
CA ARG A 53 -14.92 -3.96 -2.11
C ARG A 53 -14.95 -4.45 -0.66
N VAL A 54 -16.09 -4.99 -0.21
CA VAL A 54 -16.23 -5.59 1.12
C VAL A 54 -15.22 -6.72 1.32
N VAL A 55 -15.19 -7.69 0.41
CA VAL A 55 -14.25 -8.81 0.47
C VAL A 55 -12.80 -8.34 0.44
N SER A 56 -12.47 -7.39 -0.45
CA SER A 56 -11.11 -6.83 -0.55
C SER A 56 -10.66 -6.18 0.76
N LEU A 57 -11.52 -5.42 1.44
CA LEU A 57 -11.19 -4.75 2.70
C LEU A 57 -11.06 -5.73 3.86
N LEU A 58 -11.90 -6.77 3.93
CA LEU A 58 -11.78 -7.82 4.94
C LEU A 58 -10.48 -8.62 4.78
N VAL A 59 -10.16 -9.03 3.55
CA VAL A 59 -8.91 -9.75 3.25
C VAL A 59 -7.71 -8.87 3.55
N SER A 60 -7.72 -7.60 3.11
CA SER A 60 -6.66 -6.63 3.42
C SER A 60 -6.50 -6.45 4.94
N GLY A 61 -7.61 -6.36 5.68
CA GLY A 61 -7.60 -6.27 7.14
C GLY A 61 -6.87 -7.45 7.79
N VAL A 62 -7.18 -8.68 7.36
CA VAL A 62 -6.50 -9.90 7.85
C VAL A 62 -5.01 -9.89 7.51
N LEU A 63 -4.64 -9.52 6.29
CA LEU A 63 -3.22 -9.47 5.89
C LEU A 63 -2.44 -8.40 6.66
N GLN A 64 -3.04 -7.23 6.88
CA GLN A 64 -2.41 -6.17 7.66
C GLN A 64 -2.23 -6.59 9.11
N GLN A 65 -3.25 -7.18 9.75
CA GLN A 65 -3.11 -7.66 11.14
C GLN A 65 -2.14 -8.84 11.25
N ALA A 66 -2.07 -9.72 10.23
CA ALA A 66 -1.05 -10.77 10.15
C ALA A 66 0.37 -10.20 10.16
N PHE A 67 0.61 -9.14 9.40
CA PHE A 67 1.90 -8.46 9.41
C PHE A 67 2.18 -7.77 10.75
N PHE A 68 1.29 -6.86 11.19
CA PHE A 68 1.59 -5.98 12.32
C PHE A 68 1.45 -6.67 13.69
N LEU A 69 0.40 -7.47 13.88
CA LEU A 69 0.16 -8.19 15.14
C LEU A 69 0.77 -9.59 15.15
N GLY A 70 0.74 -10.29 14.02
CA GLY A 70 1.27 -11.66 13.96
C GLY A 70 2.79 -11.73 13.91
N TYR A 71 3.40 -10.91 13.05
CA TYR A 71 4.85 -10.90 12.84
C TYR A 71 5.54 -9.79 13.65
N LEU A 72 5.19 -8.53 13.41
CA LEU A 72 5.96 -7.40 13.90
C LEU A 72 5.82 -7.20 15.42
N PHE A 73 4.62 -7.43 15.97
CA PHE A 73 4.39 -7.40 17.42
C PHE A 73 5.30 -8.38 18.17
N HIS A 74 5.52 -9.58 17.61
CA HIS A 74 6.44 -10.54 18.22
C HIS A 74 7.88 -10.00 18.22
N ARG A 75 8.33 -9.40 17.11
CA ARG A 75 9.66 -8.76 17.04
C ARG A 75 9.79 -7.65 18.08
N TRP A 76 8.78 -6.80 18.22
CA TRP A 76 8.76 -5.77 19.26
C TRP A 76 8.76 -6.37 20.67
N SER A 77 8.10 -7.52 20.89
CA SER A 77 8.09 -8.19 22.20
C SER A 77 9.45 -8.78 22.61
N LEU A 78 10.33 -9.06 21.65
CA LEU A 78 11.70 -9.47 21.92
C LEU A 78 12.57 -8.29 22.38
N ILE A 79 12.27 -7.08 21.89
CA ILE A 79 12.98 -5.85 22.22
C ILE A 79 12.43 -5.25 23.53
N PHE A 80 11.11 -5.23 23.67
CA PHE A 80 10.41 -4.62 24.80
C PHE A 80 9.87 -5.67 25.77
N ARG A 81 10.31 -5.58 27.03
CA ARG A 81 9.85 -6.47 28.11
C ARG A 81 8.41 -6.20 28.57
N LYS A 82 7.89 -4.99 28.39
CA LYS A 82 6.54 -4.60 28.82
C LYS A 82 5.54 -4.72 27.65
N PRO A 83 4.40 -5.43 27.81
CA PRO A 83 3.41 -5.57 26.75
C PRO A 83 2.88 -4.23 26.21
N SER A 84 2.75 -3.20 27.05
CA SER A 84 2.32 -1.87 26.64
C SER A 84 3.28 -1.20 25.65
N HIS A 85 4.60 -1.34 25.87
CA HIS A 85 5.59 -0.80 24.93
C HIS A 85 5.56 -1.53 23.58
N THR A 86 5.32 -2.85 23.59
CA THR A 86 5.13 -3.63 22.37
C THR A 86 3.91 -3.17 21.58
N VAL A 87 2.79 -2.91 22.26
CA VAL A 87 1.58 -2.34 21.65
C VAL A 87 1.88 -0.98 21.03
N LEU A 88 2.53 -0.07 21.77
CA LEU A 88 2.87 1.26 21.28
C LEU A 88 3.81 1.21 20.06
N ALA A 89 4.83 0.34 20.09
CA ALA A 89 5.77 0.19 18.98
C ALA A 89 5.11 -0.40 17.73
N SER A 90 4.23 -1.40 17.89
CA SER A 90 3.47 -1.97 16.76
C SER A 90 2.49 -0.95 16.18
N ALA A 91 1.76 -0.21 17.02
CA ALA A 91 0.86 0.85 16.61
C ALA A 91 1.59 1.99 15.89
N ALA A 92 2.75 2.42 16.39
CA ALA A 92 3.60 3.42 15.74
C ALA A 92 4.10 2.94 14.37
N SER A 93 4.50 1.67 14.27
CA SER A 93 4.92 1.08 12.99
C SER A 93 3.80 1.11 11.95
N PHE A 94 2.57 0.79 12.37
CA PHE A 94 1.40 0.86 11.50
C PHE A 94 1.02 2.31 11.14
N ALA A 95 1.13 3.24 12.08
CA ALA A 95 0.81 4.63 11.81
C ALA A 95 1.78 5.28 10.82
N LEU A 96 3.09 5.03 10.97
CA LEU A 96 4.13 5.67 10.15
C LEU A 96 4.06 5.29 8.67
N ILE A 97 3.54 4.12 8.31
CA ILE A 97 3.36 3.75 6.89
C ILE A 97 2.27 4.56 6.19
N HIS A 98 1.45 5.30 6.94
CA HIS A 98 0.39 6.16 6.42
C HIS A 98 0.82 7.63 6.27
N LEU A 99 2.10 7.94 6.53
CA LEU A 99 2.65 9.24 6.18
C LEU A 99 2.53 9.48 4.65
N PRO A 100 2.31 10.73 4.21
CA PRO A 100 2.25 11.96 5.02
C PRO A 100 0.84 12.33 5.52
N ASP A 101 -0.18 11.47 5.43
CA ASP A 101 -1.55 11.80 5.86
C ASP A 101 -1.64 11.82 7.40
N SER A 102 -1.45 12.99 8.02
CA SER A 102 -1.43 13.14 9.48
C SER A 102 -2.72 12.71 10.16
N SER A 103 -3.88 12.92 9.52
CA SER A 103 -5.18 12.48 10.04
C SER A 103 -5.24 10.96 10.09
N LEU A 104 -4.79 10.31 9.01
CA LEU A 104 -4.74 8.86 8.95
C LEU A 104 -3.69 8.28 9.90
N VAL A 105 -2.52 8.92 10.05
CA VAL A 105 -1.50 8.55 11.03
C VAL A 105 -2.08 8.58 12.45
N ALA A 106 -2.80 9.63 12.82
CA ALA A 106 -3.44 9.72 14.13
C ALA A 106 -4.51 8.63 14.33
N ALA A 107 -5.40 8.46 13.35
CA ALA A 107 -6.46 7.44 13.41
C ALA A 107 -5.89 6.02 13.51
N THR A 108 -4.87 5.70 12.71
CA THR A 108 -4.21 4.38 12.69
C THR A 108 -3.34 4.16 13.92
N ALA A 109 -2.77 5.20 14.53
CA ALA A 109 -2.09 5.09 15.83
C ALA A 109 -3.08 4.70 16.93
N ILE A 110 -4.21 5.40 17.05
CA ILE A 110 -5.25 5.11 18.05
C ILE A 110 -5.83 3.71 17.82
N GLY A 111 -6.20 3.40 16.57
CA GLY A 111 -6.69 2.08 16.18
C GLY A 111 -5.67 0.97 16.43
N GLY A 112 -4.40 1.22 16.15
CA GLY A 112 -3.30 0.29 16.38
C GLY A 112 -3.09 -0.01 17.87
N ILE A 113 -3.18 1.01 18.74
CA ILE A 113 -3.12 0.82 20.20
C ILE A 113 -4.29 -0.04 20.66
N PHE A 114 -5.50 0.27 20.21
CA PHE A 114 -6.71 -0.45 20.59
C PHE A 114 -6.69 -1.91 20.13
N LEU A 115 -6.37 -2.18 18.87
CA LEU A 115 -6.27 -3.55 18.33
C LEU A 115 -5.09 -4.30 18.93
N GLY A 116 -3.96 -3.64 19.21
CA GLY A 116 -2.84 -4.23 19.93
C GLY A 116 -3.20 -4.62 21.36
N TRP A 117 -4.00 -3.81 22.06
CA TRP A 117 -4.53 -4.18 23.37
C TRP A 117 -5.47 -5.39 23.28
N LEU A 118 -6.40 -5.41 22.32
CA LEU A 118 -7.27 -6.58 22.09
C LEU A 118 -6.48 -7.83 21.70
N PHE A 119 -5.36 -7.67 20.99
CA PHE A 119 -4.46 -8.78 20.67
C PHE A 119 -3.84 -9.42 21.91
N LEU A 120 -3.50 -8.63 22.93
CA LEU A 120 -3.04 -9.17 24.20
C LEU A 120 -4.13 -9.98 24.92
N GLN A 121 -5.41 -9.66 24.74
CA GLN A 121 -6.53 -10.36 25.39
C GLN A 121 -6.95 -11.63 24.64
N ALA A 122 -7.14 -11.54 23.33
CA ALA A 122 -7.71 -12.62 22.52
C ALA A 122 -6.66 -13.43 21.74
N LYS A 123 -5.51 -12.83 21.44
CA LYS A 123 -4.39 -13.41 20.66
C LYS A 123 -4.87 -14.21 19.42
N ASN A 124 -5.75 -13.59 18.63
CA ASN A 124 -6.31 -14.17 17.41
C ASN A 124 -6.27 -13.16 16.25
N VAL A 125 -5.28 -13.31 15.38
CA VAL A 125 -5.03 -12.39 14.26
C VAL A 125 -6.14 -12.43 13.22
N ILE A 126 -6.75 -13.59 12.97
CA ILE A 126 -7.79 -13.73 11.95
C ILE A 126 -9.02 -12.92 12.38
N VAL A 127 -9.47 -13.08 13.62
CA VAL A 127 -10.60 -12.33 14.17
C VAL A 127 -10.30 -10.83 14.22
N LEU A 128 -9.12 -10.43 14.69
CA LEU A 128 -8.73 -9.01 14.73
C LEU A 128 -8.58 -8.41 13.33
N GLY A 129 -8.14 -9.21 12.37
CA GLY A 129 -8.08 -8.87 10.95
C GLY A 129 -9.43 -8.57 10.34
N LEU A 130 -10.41 -9.44 10.59
CA LEU A 130 -11.80 -9.22 10.18
C LEU A 130 -12.38 -7.98 10.86
N ALA A 131 -12.19 -7.85 12.18
CA ALA A 131 -12.60 -6.68 12.94
C ALA A 131 -12.03 -5.38 12.37
N HIS A 132 -10.74 -5.37 12.06
CA HIS A 132 -10.08 -4.24 11.41
C HIS A 132 -10.72 -3.93 10.04
N GLY A 133 -10.95 -4.94 9.20
CA GLY A 133 -11.63 -4.77 7.92
C GLY A 133 -13.03 -4.17 8.06
N PHE A 134 -13.82 -4.61 9.04
CA PHE A 134 -15.13 -4.03 9.36
C PHE A 134 -15.03 -2.58 9.83
N VAL A 135 -14.10 -2.27 10.74
CA VAL A 135 -13.87 -0.88 11.19
C VAL A 135 -13.52 0.01 10.00
N VAL A 136 -12.62 -0.46 9.13
CA VAL A 136 -12.23 0.25 7.91
C VAL A 136 -13.41 0.46 6.97
N LEU A 137 -14.30 -0.52 6.79
CA LEU A 137 -15.51 -0.37 5.96
C LEU A 137 -16.40 0.79 6.43
N PHE A 138 -16.60 0.95 7.74
CA PHE A 138 -17.44 2.02 8.30
C PHE A 138 -16.72 3.37 8.31
N ILE A 139 -15.46 3.40 8.73
CA ILE A 139 -14.68 4.64 8.85
C ILE A 139 -14.42 5.25 7.48
N ILE A 140 -14.02 4.45 6.48
CA ILE A 140 -13.75 4.95 5.12
C ILE A 140 -15.01 5.54 4.49
N SER A 141 -16.14 4.86 4.63
CA SER A 141 -17.41 5.28 4.03
C SER A 141 -17.83 6.67 4.52
N VAL A 142 -17.51 7.03 5.76
CA VAL A 142 -17.84 8.33 6.37
C VAL A 142 -16.76 9.39 6.17
N LEU A 143 -15.48 9.04 6.42
CA LEU A 143 -14.41 10.03 6.43
C LEU A 143 -13.95 10.47 5.03
N GLN A 144 -14.20 9.65 4.00
CA GLN A 144 -13.96 10.06 2.61
C GLN A 144 -14.92 11.15 2.15
N GLU A 145 -16.18 11.14 2.59
CA GLU A 145 -17.17 12.18 2.24
C GLU A 145 -16.78 13.57 2.75
N ARG A 146 -16.00 13.64 3.84
CA ARG A 146 -15.56 14.88 4.47
C ARG A 146 -14.15 15.34 4.06
N VAL A 147 -13.45 14.59 3.19
CA VAL A 147 -12.05 14.86 2.79
C VAL A 147 -11.09 14.90 4.00
N ILE A 148 -11.48 14.31 5.15
CA ILE A 148 -10.66 14.28 6.38
C ILE A 148 -9.52 13.28 6.22
N ILE A 149 -9.82 12.14 5.58
CA ILE A 149 -8.82 11.18 5.10
C ILE A 149 -8.65 11.42 3.61
N LYS A 150 -7.47 11.92 3.21
CA LYS A 150 -7.20 12.26 1.80
C LYS A 150 -6.90 11.02 0.98
N THR A 151 -6.42 9.96 1.62
CA THR A 151 -6.19 8.67 0.99
C THR A 151 -6.37 7.54 1.99
N THR A 152 -7.01 6.45 1.57
CA THR A 152 -7.06 5.19 2.33
C THR A 152 -6.07 4.17 1.78
N GLN A 153 -5.26 4.60 0.82
CA GLN A 153 -4.26 3.80 0.14
C GLN A 153 -2.91 4.02 0.83
N ILE A 154 -2.16 2.93 1.00
CA ILE A 154 -0.73 2.98 1.25
C ILE A 154 -0.10 3.49 -0.06
N GLY A 155 0.25 4.79 -0.10
CA GLY A 155 0.75 5.55 -1.27
C GLY A 155 -0.33 6.01 -2.28
N PRO A 156 -0.13 7.09 -3.09
CA PRO A 156 0.90 8.14 -3.06
C PRO A 156 0.34 9.58 -3.07
N ALA A 157 0.77 10.39 -2.11
CA ALA A 157 1.29 11.73 -2.40
C ALA A 157 2.75 11.65 -2.97
N GLU A 158 3.33 10.45 -3.03
CA GLU A 158 4.73 10.15 -3.36
C GLU A 158 5.08 10.31 -4.85
N LEU A 159 4.08 10.28 -5.74
CA LEU A 159 4.26 10.55 -7.17
C LEU A 159 4.21 12.04 -7.47
N ALA A 160 3.76 12.89 -6.53
CA ALA A 160 3.66 14.33 -6.74
C ALA A 160 5.03 14.98 -7.03
N PRO A 161 6.15 14.59 -6.39
CA PRO A 161 7.48 15.07 -6.76
C PRO A 161 7.88 14.67 -8.18
N LEU A 162 7.61 13.43 -8.61
CA LEU A 162 7.85 12.99 -9.98
C LEU A 162 7.00 13.82 -10.95
N ALA A 163 5.75 14.08 -10.58
CA ALA A 163 4.84 14.86 -11.40
C ALA A 163 5.31 16.31 -11.54
N ALA A 164 5.78 16.92 -10.45
CA ALA A 164 6.36 18.25 -10.43
C ALA A 164 7.65 18.33 -11.28
N THR A 165 8.47 17.28 -11.29
CA THR A 165 9.66 17.22 -12.16
C THR A 165 9.28 17.19 -13.63
N VAL A 166 8.30 16.38 -14.02
CA VAL A 166 7.79 16.39 -15.41
C VAL A 166 7.18 17.76 -15.73
N ALA A 167 6.35 18.33 -14.84
CA ALA A 167 5.66 19.60 -15.09
C ALA A 167 6.63 20.77 -15.31
N ARG A 168 7.80 20.78 -14.65
CA ARG A 168 8.85 21.78 -14.88
C ARG A 168 9.52 21.64 -16.25
N GLU A 169 9.63 20.42 -16.76
CA GLU A 169 10.34 20.12 -18.01
C GLU A 169 9.41 20.07 -19.22
N LEU A 170 8.10 19.92 -19.02
CA LEU A 170 7.12 19.64 -20.06
C LEU A 170 6.97 20.80 -21.05
N LYS A 171 6.91 20.46 -22.34
CA LYS A 171 6.72 21.37 -23.47
C LYS A 171 5.58 20.88 -24.37
N PRO A 172 5.00 21.78 -25.19
CA PRO A 172 4.04 21.37 -26.22
C PRO A 172 4.63 20.28 -27.13
N GLY A 173 3.89 19.18 -27.29
CA GLY A 173 4.31 18.04 -28.11
C GLY A 173 5.07 16.94 -27.36
N ASP A 174 5.42 17.16 -26.08
CA ASP A 174 5.94 16.09 -25.23
C ASP A 174 4.82 15.10 -24.87
N ARG A 175 5.20 13.83 -24.66
CA ARG A 175 4.27 12.76 -24.26
C ARG A 175 4.63 12.22 -22.90
N ILE A 176 3.61 11.88 -22.11
CA ILE A 176 3.78 11.33 -20.76
C ILE A 176 3.21 9.91 -20.75
N GLY A 177 4.05 8.95 -20.41
CA GLY A 177 3.74 7.54 -20.32
C GLY A 177 3.76 7.04 -18.88
N PHE A 178 2.99 5.99 -18.61
CA PHE A 178 3.07 5.23 -17.37
C PHE A 178 3.27 3.75 -17.72
N GLY A 179 4.36 3.15 -17.25
CA GLY A 179 4.70 1.76 -17.56
C GLY A 179 3.69 0.73 -17.03
N PRO A 180 3.87 -0.56 -17.35
CA PRO A 180 2.88 -1.62 -17.14
C PRO A 180 2.62 -1.97 -15.67
N HIS A 181 3.49 -1.56 -14.76
CA HIS A 181 3.25 -1.65 -13.32
C HIS A 181 1.90 -1.06 -12.91
N GLY A 182 1.14 -1.80 -12.09
CA GLY A 182 -0.23 -1.45 -11.65
C GLY A 182 -0.37 -0.18 -10.79
N ILE A 183 0.57 0.76 -10.88
CA ILE A 183 0.44 2.12 -10.38
C ILE A 183 -0.56 2.85 -11.26
N GLY A 184 -1.66 3.33 -10.66
CA GLY A 184 -2.76 3.90 -11.41
C GLY A 184 -2.40 5.27 -11.99
N ALA A 185 -2.40 5.38 -13.32
CA ALA A 185 -2.21 6.64 -14.06
C ALA A 185 -3.12 7.78 -13.56
N GLY A 186 -4.30 7.46 -13.02
CA GLY A 186 -5.28 8.42 -12.52
C GLY A 186 -4.84 9.27 -11.31
N GLN A 187 -3.77 8.91 -10.59
CA GLN A 187 -3.20 9.78 -9.54
C GLN A 187 -2.11 10.71 -10.07
N PHE A 188 -1.31 10.25 -11.05
CA PHE A 188 -0.30 11.08 -11.72
C PHE A 188 -0.97 12.12 -12.62
N GLY A 189 -2.04 11.75 -13.32
CA GLY A 189 -2.71 12.56 -14.36
C GLY A 189 -3.47 13.76 -13.88
N ARG A 190 -3.86 13.79 -12.60
CA ARG A 190 -4.54 14.97 -12.03
C ARG A 190 -3.66 16.21 -11.96
N THR A 191 -2.34 16.04 -12.11
CA THR A 191 -1.36 17.13 -12.04
C THR A 191 -1.07 17.77 -13.39
N PHE A 192 -1.45 17.12 -14.50
CA PHE A 192 -1.10 17.55 -15.84
C PHE A 192 -2.33 17.93 -16.66
N GLU A 193 -2.20 18.99 -17.44
CA GLU A 193 -3.17 19.34 -18.49
C GLU A 193 -3.03 18.43 -19.72
N VAL A 194 -1.93 17.66 -19.80
CA VAL A 194 -1.64 16.73 -20.89
C VAL A 194 -2.08 15.32 -20.51
N SER A 195 -2.70 14.62 -21.47
CA SER A 195 -3.13 13.23 -21.30
C SER A 195 -1.94 12.32 -21.00
N ILE A 196 -2.09 11.45 -19.99
CA ILE A 196 -1.12 10.38 -19.71
C ILE A 196 -1.53 9.14 -20.50
N GLU A 197 -0.57 8.57 -21.19
CA GLU A 197 -0.72 7.32 -21.92
C GLU A 197 -0.35 6.13 -21.01
N PRO A 198 -1.27 5.20 -20.73
CA PRO A 198 -0.90 3.93 -20.13
C PRO A 198 -0.12 3.11 -21.16
N ILE A 199 1.05 2.61 -20.77
CA ILE A 199 1.95 1.84 -21.64
C ILE A 199 2.04 0.44 -21.08
N GLY A 200 1.42 -0.50 -21.78
CA GLY A 200 1.25 -1.85 -21.31
C GLY A 200 0.17 -1.95 -20.22
N GLY A 201 0.16 -3.10 -19.56
CA GLY A 201 -0.73 -3.37 -18.44
C GLY A 201 -0.33 -4.63 -17.69
N SER A 202 -0.68 -4.68 -16.40
CA SER A 202 -0.38 -5.84 -15.55
C SER A 202 -0.98 -7.15 -16.02
N ASP A 203 -2.00 -7.08 -16.88
CA ASP A 203 -2.77 -8.22 -17.37
C ASP A 203 -2.45 -8.52 -18.84
N LEU A 204 -1.53 -7.77 -19.45
CA LEU A 204 -1.05 -8.01 -20.81
C LEU A 204 0.13 -9.00 -20.81
N ASP A 205 0.28 -9.70 -21.93
CA ASP A 205 1.42 -10.58 -22.17
C ASP A 205 2.75 -9.80 -22.16
N ASP A 206 3.81 -10.44 -21.65
CA ASP A 206 5.13 -9.80 -21.49
C ASP A 206 5.71 -9.31 -22.82
N ARG A 207 5.43 -10.02 -23.91
CA ARG A 207 5.86 -9.60 -25.24
C ARG A 207 5.18 -8.30 -25.66
N LEU A 208 3.89 -8.15 -25.38
CA LEU A 208 3.13 -6.93 -25.70
C LEU A 208 3.59 -5.75 -24.84
N ASN A 209 3.86 -5.99 -23.55
CA ASN A 209 4.43 -4.96 -22.66
C ASN A 209 5.80 -4.48 -23.17
N ARG A 210 6.65 -5.41 -23.59
CA ARG A 210 7.95 -5.10 -24.22
C ARG A 210 7.79 -4.25 -25.48
N GLU A 211 6.98 -4.69 -26.43
CA GLU A 211 6.76 -4.01 -27.71
C GLU A 211 6.23 -2.58 -27.51
N GLN A 212 5.23 -2.39 -26.63
CA GLN A 212 4.64 -1.07 -26.38
C GLN A 212 5.62 -0.09 -25.72
N LEU A 213 6.40 -0.55 -24.72
CA LEU A 213 7.41 0.29 -24.08
C LEU A 213 8.50 0.71 -25.07
N GLN A 214 9.01 -0.22 -25.87
CA GLN A 214 10.04 0.09 -26.86
C GLN A 214 9.54 1.08 -27.91
N LEU A 215 8.33 0.89 -28.45
CA LEU A 215 7.71 1.81 -29.39
C LEU A 215 7.52 3.21 -28.80
N PHE A 216 7.15 3.32 -27.53
CA PHE A 216 6.98 4.61 -26.88
C PHE A 216 8.28 5.38 -26.76
N PHE A 217 9.36 4.73 -26.30
CA PHE A 217 10.67 5.39 -26.17
C PHE A 217 11.35 5.67 -27.51
N ALA A 218 11.04 4.87 -28.55
CA ALA A 218 11.52 5.08 -29.92
C ALA A 218 10.78 6.19 -30.68
N ALA A 219 9.74 6.81 -30.11
CA ALA A 219 8.98 7.85 -30.77
C ALA A 219 9.84 9.08 -31.15
N ASN A 220 9.53 9.71 -32.29
CA ASN A 220 10.26 10.88 -32.82
C ASN A 220 10.11 12.16 -31.97
N GLY A 221 9.40 12.13 -30.84
CA GLY A 221 9.24 13.22 -29.89
C GLY A 221 10.01 12.99 -28.59
N ARG A 222 9.99 13.98 -27.69
CA ARG A 222 10.44 13.78 -26.32
C ARG A 222 9.33 13.10 -25.53
N VAL A 223 9.70 12.06 -24.79
CA VAL A 223 8.78 11.35 -23.92
C VAL A 223 9.29 11.33 -22.50
N PHE A 224 8.37 11.32 -21.55
CA PHE A 224 8.61 11.06 -20.13
C PHE A 224 7.85 9.80 -19.75
N CYS A 225 8.48 8.87 -19.05
CA CYS A 225 7.81 7.67 -18.58
C CYS A 225 8.15 7.43 -17.12
N ALA A 226 7.12 7.26 -16.30
CA ALA A 226 7.27 6.68 -14.97
C ALA A 226 7.12 5.16 -15.09
N ILE A 227 8.12 4.41 -14.65
CA ILE A 227 8.21 2.95 -14.80
C ILE A 227 8.93 2.34 -13.59
N THR A 228 8.61 1.11 -13.17
CA THR A 228 9.42 0.45 -12.13
C THR A 228 10.82 0.14 -12.64
N GLU A 229 11.79 0.10 -11.74
CA GLU A 229 13.16 -0.34 -12.04
C GLU A 229 13.17 -1.77 -12.62
N SER A 230 12.34 -2.66 -12.07
CA SER A 230 12.19 -4.03 -12.58
C SER A 230 11.72 -4.03 -14.04
N ASP A 231 10.64 -3.32 -14.36
CA ASP A 231 10.10 -3.24 -15.72
C ASP A 231 11.08 -2.57 -16.67
N PHE A 232 11.80 -1.53 -16.20
CA PHE A 232 12.81 -0.83 -16.99
C PHE A 232 13.93 -1.79 -17.43
N TYR A 233 14.43 -2.63 -16.51
CA TYR A 233 15.47 -3.60 -16.86
C TYR A 233 14.92 -4.83 -17.59
N HIS A 234 13.67 -5.21 -17.34
CA HIS A 234 13.08 -6.40 -17.91
C HIS A 234 12.60 -6.20 -19.36
N TYR A 235 11.94 -5.07 -19.66
CA TYR A 235 11.29 -4.81 -20.94
C TYR A 235 12.12 -3.97 -21.92
N LEU A 236 13.09 -3.17 -21.46
CA LEU A 236 13.91 -2.35 -22.36
C LEU A 236 15.23 -3.04 -22.70
N GLU A 237 15.54 -3.09 -24.00
CA GLU A 237 16.81 -3.59 -24.50
C GLU A 237 17.98 -2.72 -24.01
N PRO A 238 19.18 -3.32 -23.79
CA PRO A 238 20.35 -2.60 -23.30
C PRO A 238 20.67 -1.33 -24.09
N GLU A 239 20.63 -1.39 -25.42
CA GLU A 239 20.98 -0.28 -26.31
C GLU A 239 20.01 0.90 -26.18
N LEU A 240 18.73 0.59 -25.91
CA LEU A 240 17.72 1.63 -25.69
C LEU A 240 17.91 2.25 -24.30
N ARG A 241 18.20 1.44 -23.27
CA ARG A 241 18.42 1.92 -21.89
C ARG A 241 19.59 2.91 -21.81
N GLU A 242 20.69 2.65 -22.51
CA GLU A 242 21.87 3.52 -22.53
C GLU A 242 21.58 4.92 -23.11
N ARG A 243 20.54 5.04 -23.94
CA ARG A 243 20.11 6.29 -24.54
C ARG A 243 19.10 7.05 -23.69
N MET A 244 18.62 6.47 -22.60
CA MET A 244 17.63 7.08 -21.72
C MET A 244 18.30 7.97 -20.66
N PHE A 245 17.60 9.02 -20.27
CA PHE A 245 17.99 9.94 -19.22
C PHE A 245 17.12 9.68 -17.99
N LEU A 246 17.76 9.27 -16.89
CA LEU A 246 17.10 9.14 -15.60
C LEU A 246 16.97 10.52 -14.96
N LEU A 247 15.74 11.00 -14.78
CA LEU A 247 15.44 12.34 -14.29
C LEU A 247 15.23 12.38 -12.78
N ASP A 248 14.55 11.37 -12.23
CA ASP A 248 14.33 11.22 -10.79
C ASP A 248 14.09 9.74 -10.47
N THR A 249 14.22 9.38 -9.19
CA THR A 249 13.97 8.04 -8.69
C THR A 249 13.33 8.09 -7.32
N ARG A 250 12.22 7.36 -7.15
CA ARG A 250 11.48 7.32 -5.88
C ARG A 250 11.11 5.90 -5.52
N TYR A 251 10.98 5.64 -4.23
CA TYR A 251 10.33 4.43 -3.76
C TYR A 251 8.84 4.71 -3.61
N VAL A 252 8.01 3.89 -4.22
CA VAL A 252 6.55 3.99 -4.19
C VAL A 252 6.00 2.69 -3.64
N TRP A 253 4.98 2.76 -2.80
CA TRP A 253 4.35 1.55 -2.27
C TRP A 253 3.63 0.74 -3.37
N LYS A 254 3.80 -0.58 -3.32
CA LYS A 254 3.15 -1.52 -4.23
C LYS A 254 1.65 -1.50 -4.00
N ARG A 255 0.90 -1.18 -5.06
CA ARG A 255 -0.57 -1.09 -5.03
C ARG A 255 -1.24 -2.46 -5.07
N LYS A 256 -0.63 -3.41 -5.77
CA LYS A 256 -0.99 -4.83 -5.76
C LYS A 256 0.14 -5.58 -5.08
N LEU A 257 -0.08 -6.06 -3.86
CA LEU A 257 0.75 -7.11 -3.31
C LEU A 257 0.41 -8.37 -4.11
N ALA A 258 1.29 -8.78 -5.01
CA ALA A 258 1.21 -10.10 -5.61
C ALA A 258 1.49 -11.10 -4.48
N LEU A 259 0.42 -11.56 -3.82
CA LEU A 259 0.45 -12.66 -2.86
C LEU A 259 0.69 -13.96 -3.62
N ASN A 260 1.81 -14.05 -4.31
CA ASN A 260 2.25 -15.29 -4.91
C ASN A 260 2.75 -16.20 -3.78
N ARG A 261 2.72 -17.51 -4.05
CA ARG A 261 3.18 -18.52 -3.10
C ARG A 261 4.62 -18.26 -2.65
N ALA A 262 5.46 -17.73 -3.53
CA ALA A 262 6.83 -17.30 -3.23
C ALA A 262 6.89 -16.17 -2.20
N PHE A 263 6.08 -15.11 -2.32
CA PHE A 263 6.00 -14.03 -1.33
C PHE A 263 5.48 -14.56 0.00
N LEU A 264 4.45 -15.40 0.01
CA LEU A 264 3.98 -16.01 1.25
C LEU A 264 5.08 -16.92 1.85
N GLU A 265 5.78 -17.68 1.02
CA GLU A 265 6.84 -18.55 1.48
C GLU A 265 8.06 -17.76 1.99
N ASP A 266 8.45 -16.68 1.35
CA ASP A 266 9.51 -15.78 1.78
C ASP A 266 9.11 -14.97 3.02
N PHE A 267 7.87 -14.50 3.07
CA PHE A 267 7.33 -13.73 4.18
C PHE A 267 7.16 -14.59 5.45
N PHE A 268 6.69 -15.83 5.31
CA PHE A 268 6.46 -16.74 6.43
C PHE A 268 7.65 -17.67 6.75
N TYR A 269 8.52 -17.98 5.78
CA TYR A 269 9.61 -18.95 5.93
C TYR A 269 11.00 -18.48 5.47
N GLY A 270 11.12 -17.36 4.75
CA GLY A 270 12.36 -16.84 4.15
C GLY A 270 13.45 -16.40 5.13
N SER A 271 14.69 -16.37 4.65
CA SER A 271 15.94 -16.07 5.37
C SER A 271 15.99 -14.64 5.92
N ASP A 272 16.88 -14.42 6.91
CA ASP A 272 17.08 -13.17 7.65
C ASP A 272 17.45 -11.93 6.78
N ASP A 273 17.63 -12.09 5.47
CA ASP A 273 18.18 -11.09 4.54
C ASP A 273 17.21 -10.54 3.47
N VAL A 274 15.93 -10.93 3.43
CA VAL A 274 14.99 -10.28 2.50
C VAL A 274 14.64 -8.89 3.07
N PRO A 275 14.97 -7.77 2.39
CA PRO A 275 14.57 -6.47 2.87
C PRO A 275 13.05 -6.40 2.70
N VAL A 276 12.33 -6.64 3.80
CA VAL A 276 10.87 -6.60 3.92
C VAL A 276 10.28 -5.41 3.16
N LEU A 277 10.99 -4.27 3.17
CA LEU A 277 10.68 -3.07 2.40
C LEU A 277 10.55 -3.27 0.88
N GLY A 278 11.39 -4.08 0.23
CA GLY A 278 11.33 -4.36 -1.22
C GLY A 278 10.10 -5.18 -1.64
N ALA A 279 9.48 -5.88 -0.69
CA ALA A 279 8.22 -6.57 -0.94
C ALA A 279 7.01 -5.63 -0.91
N PHE A 280 7.16 -4.45 -0.29
CA PHE A 280 6.09 -3.46 -0.18
C PHE A 280 6.33 -2.18 -0.99
N ARG A 281 7.54 -1.96 -1.50
CA ARG A 281 7.91 -0.79 -2.28
C ARG A 281 8.55 -1.20 -3.60
N ASP A 282 8.16 -0.53 -4.67
CA ASP A 282 8.88 -0.54 -5.93
C ASP A 282 9.69 0.74 -6.04
N ARG A 283 10.89 0.61 -6.62
CA ARG A 283 11.65 1.76 -7.07
C ARG A 283 11.08 2.17 -8.42
N VAL A 284 10.46 3.35 -8.48
CA VAL A 284 9.93 3.96 -9.70
C VAL A 284 10.95 4.96 -10.24
N LEU A 285 11.28 4.78 -11.50
CA LEU A 285 12.18 5.63 -12.28
C LEU A 285 11.33 6.59 -13.10
N LEU A 286 11.71 7.87 -13.12
CA LEU A 286 11.23 8.80 -14.13
C LEU A 286 12.30 8.93 -15.20
N VAL A 287 12.02 8.44 -16.40
CA VAL A 287 12.97 8.37 -17.51
C VAL A 287 12.48 9.18 -18.70
N SER A 288 13.42 9.73 -19.47
CA SER A 288 13.14 10.40 -20.73
C SER A 288 14.06 9.92 -21.85
N ASN A 289 13.57 9.88 -23.09
CA ASN A 289 14.40 9.57 -24.25
C ASN A 289 15.26 10.75 -24.74
N ARG A 290 15.15 11.94 -24.11
CA ARG A 290 15.96 13.12 -24.42
C ARG A 290 16.45 13.80 -23.15
N ARG A 291 17.55 14.55 -23.26
CA ARG A 291 18.11 15.31 -22.13
C ARG A 291 17.10 16.35 -21.61
N PRO A 292 16.98 16.51 -20.28
CA PRO A 292 16.24 17.60 -19.68
C PRO A 292 16.93 18.95 -19.95
N HIS A 293 16.17 20.03 -19.92
CA HIS A 293 16.68 21.37 -20.21
C HIS A 293 17.29 21.98 -18.94
N GLY A 294 18.53 21.61 -18.62
CA GLY A 294 19.25 22.16 -17.48
C GLY A 294 20.33 21.25 -16.87
N ALA A 295 20.50 20.04 -17.40
CA ALA A 295 21.60 19.17 -17.01
C ALA A 295 22.90 19.60 -17.74
N PHE A 296 23.78 20.28 -17.02
CA PHE A 296 25.19 20.45 -17.40
C PHE A 296 26.02 19.29 -16.83
#